data_AF-A0A8T6NG00-F1
#
_entry.id   AF-A0A8T6NG00-F1
#
_cell.length_a   1.000
_cell.length_b   1.000
_cell.length_c   1.000
_cell.angle_alpha   90.00
_cell.angle_beta   90.00
_cell.angle_gamma   90.00
#
_symmetry.space_group_name_H-M   'P 1'
#
loop_
_entity.id
_entity.type
_entity.pdbx_description
1 polymer ?
#
loop_
_entity_poly.entity_id
_entity_poly.type
_entity_poly.pdbx_seq_one_letter_code
_entity_poly.pdbx_strand_id
1 'polypeptide(L)'
;RKPLDPKRTRDILSEVTESQLERIFIVEFGTKLLTRVNDLSSLIGILDESDLIVLDDWCPSSGRAPADDLEAVRKLISSTGNTRLILTSKAYESPSSDGEKWKSRGAQLSGLRQVWLLREEGVRNYRKLIDRDLETNLVLNQTGFIAA
;
A
#
# COMPACT_ATOMS: atom_id res chain seq x y z
N ARG A 1 11.16 9.55 5.49
CA ARG A 1 10.99 8.12 5.11
C ARG A 1 12.38 7.50 5.06
N LYS A 2 12.56 6.22 5.41
CA LYS A 2 13.89 5.58 5.35
C LYS A 2 14.20 5.16 3.90
N PRO A 3 15.47 5.17 3.46
CA PRO A 3 15.85 4.64 2.15
C PRO A 3 15.53 3.13 2.07
N LEU A 4 15.38 2.62 0.84
CA LEU A 4 15.24 1.19 0.59
C LEU A 4 16.44 0.42 1.15
N ASP A 5 16.18 -0.71 1.81
CA ASP A 5 17.23 -1.63 2.28
C ASP A 5 17.75 -2.44 1.07
N PRO A 6 19.01 -2.26 0.64
CA PRO A 6 19.51 -2.91 -0.57
C PRO A 6 19.49 -4.43 -0.50
N LYS A 7 19.73 -5.00 0.69
CA LYS A 7 19.71 -6.45 0.89
C LYS A 7 18.29 -6.98 0.74
N ARG A 8 17.35 -6.36 1.44
CA ARG A 8 15.94 -6.76 1.40
C ARG A 8 15.35 -6.60 0.00
N THR A 9 15.68 -5.53 -0.71
CA THR A 9 15.24 -5.33 -2.10
C THR A 9 15.76 -6.43 -3.00
N ARG A 10 17.04 -6.82 -2.87
CA ARG A 10 17.62 -7.93 -3.63
C ARG A 10 16.93 -9.25 -3.31
N ASP A 11 16.66 -9.53 -2.04
CA ASP A 11 16.01 -10.77 -1.62
C ASP A 11 14.58 -10.87 -2.20
N ILE A 12 13.80 -9.79 -2.14
CA ILE A 12 12.43 -9.73 -2.68
C ILE A 12 12.40 -9.84 -4.21
N LEU A 13 13.37 -9.23 -4.90
CA LEU A 13 13.42 -9.20 -6.37
C LEU A 13 14.28 -10.32 -6.96
N SER A 14 14.72 -11.28 -6.14
CA SER A 14 15.68 -12.32 -6.55
C SER A 14 15.19 -13.22 -7.69
N GLU A 15 13.87 -13.37 -7.84
CA GLU A 15 13.24 -14.17 -8.89
C GLU A 15 12.78 -13.34 -10.11
N VAL A 16 13.02 -12.02 -10.10
CA VAL A 16 12.61 -11.12 -11.17
C VAL A 16 13.71 -11.05 -12.25
N THR A 17 13.33 -11.30 -13.50
CA THR A 17 14.26 -11.23 -14.65
C THR A 17 14.66 -9.78 -14.97
N GLU A 18 15.77 -9.58 -15.67
CA GLU A 18 16.25 -8.25 -16.08
C GLU A 18 15.18 -7.48 -16.89
N SER A 19 14.51 -8.13 -17.83
CA SER A 19 13.43 -7.51 -18.62
C SER A 19 12.19 -7.15 -17.79
N GLN A 20 11.93 -7.86 -16.69
CA GLN A 20 10.87 -7.49 -15.75
C GLN A 20 11.31 -6.32 -14.85
N LEU A 21 12.58 -6.25 -14.46
CA LEU A 21 13.12 -5.14 -13.68
C LEU A 21 13.07 -3.82 -14.46
N GLU A 22 13.30 -3.85 -15.78
CA GLU A 22 13.16 -2.67 -16.66
C GLU A 22 11.74 -2.09 -16.68
N ARG A 23 10.73 -2.89 -16.30
CA ARG A 23 9.32 -2.48 -16.22
C ARG A 23 8.93 -1.99 -14.82
N ILE A 24 9.86 -1.96 -13.85
CA ILE A 24 9.60 -1.46 -12.50
C ILE A 24 9.95 0.02 -12.40
N PHE A 25 8.97 0.84 -12.04
CA PHE A 25 9.15 2.26 -11.81
C PHE A 25 8.95 2.58 -10.32
N ILE A 26 9.95 3.20 -9.70
CA ILE A 26 9.89 3.65 -8.30
C ILE A 26 9.96 5.16 -8.30
N VAL A 27 8.92 5.82 -7.77
CA VAL A 27 8.81 7.27 -7.75
C VAL A 27 8.66 7.77 -6.32
N GLU A 28 9.62 8.57 -5.86
CA GLU A 28 9.49 9.30 -4.60
C GLU A 28 8.69 10.59 -4.81
N PHE A 29 7.68 10.80 -3.96
CA PHE A 29 6.80 11.97 -4.05
C PHE A 29 6.92 12.97 -2.91
N GLY A 30 7.60 12.62 -1.79
CA GLY A 30 7.74 13.52 -0.64
C GLY A 30 6.38 14.04 -0.15
N THR A 31 6.17 15.36 -0.23
CA THR A 31 4.90 16.04 0.12
C THR A 31 4.11 16.50 -1.11
N LYS A 32 4.48 16.04 -2.31
CA LYS A 32 3.94 16.51 -3.61
C LYS A 32 3.21 15.38 -4.34
N LEU A 33 2.45 14.57 -3.61
CA LEU A 33 1.78 13.39 -4.17
C LEU A 33 0.86 13.76 -5.35
N LEU A 34 0.04 14.80 -5.20
CA LEU A 34 -0.87 15.25 -6.26
C LEU A 34 -0.12 15.67 -7.53
N THR A 35 0.96 16.43 -7.39
CA THR A 35 1.81 16.80 -8.54
C THR A 35 2.34 15.56 -9.24
N ARG A 36 2.85 14.57 -8.51
CA ARG A 36 3.37 13.33 -9.11
C ARG A 36 2.30 12.51 -9.82
N VAL A 37 1.11 12.38 -9.23
CA VAL A 37 -0.03 11.71 -9.88
C VAL A 37 -0.44 12.44 -11.16
N ASN A 38 -0.38 13.77 -11.17
CA ASN A 38 -0.66 14.56 -12.38
C ASN A 38 0.41 14.34 -13.45
N ASP A 39 1.69 14.43 -13.08
CA ASP A 39 2.82 14.24 -13.99
C ASP A 39 2.80 12.84 -14.64
N LEU A 40 2.39 11.82 -13.89
CA LEU A 40 2.33 10.43 -14.33
C LEU A 40 0.99 10.02 -14.95
N SER A 41 0.03 10.94 -15.07
CA SER A 41 -1.34 10.60 -15.50
C SER A 41 -1.40 9.90 -16.86
N SER A 42 -0.59 10.33 -17.83
CA SER A 42 -0.49 9.67 -19.14
C SER A 42 0.09 8.26 -19.06
N LEU A 43 1.05 8.02 -18.16
CA LEU A 43 1.63 6.69 -17.95
C LEU A 43 0.61 5.78 -17.26
N ILE A 44 -0.09 6.28 -16.24
CA ILE A 44 -1.13 5.54 -15.54
C ILE A 44 -2.25 5.14 -16.50
N GLY A 45 -2.62 6.03 -17.43
CA GLY A 45 -3.69 5.79 -18.40
C GLY A 45 -3.40 4.72 -19.46
N ILE A 46 -2.15 4.29 -19.62
CA ILE A 46 -1.78 3.19 -20.54
C ILE A 46 -1.61 1.85 -19.83
N LEU A 47 -1.67 1.81 -18.49
CA LEU A 47 -1.56 0.57 -17.73
C LEU A 47 -2.82 -0.28 -17.88
N ASP A 48 -2.65 -1.59 -17.83
CA ASP A 48 -3.74 -2.56 -17.97
C ASP A 48 -3.86 -3.48 -16.74
N GLU A 49 -4.69 -4.52 -16.84
CA GLU A 49 -4.94 -5.47 -15.75
C GLU A 49 -3.72 -6.31 -15.35
N SER A 50 -2.71 -6.39 -16.22
CA SER A 50 -1.44 -7.06 -15.94
C SER A 50 -0.50 -6.19 -15.11
N ASP A 51 -0.73 -4.88 -15.05
CA ASP A 51 0.09 -3.94 -14.29
C ASP A 51 -0.38 -3.77 -12.84
N LEU A 52 0.48 -3.19 -12.00
CA LEU A 52 0.22 -2.95 -10.58
C LEU A 52 0.81 -1.59 -10.17
N ILE A 53 -0.03 -0.76 -9.55
CA ILE A 53 0.38 0.46 -8.86
C ILE A 53 0.37 0.20 -7.35
N VAL A 54 1.48 0.55 -6.68
CA VAL A 54 1.58 0.52 -5.22
C VAL A 54 1.90 1.91 -4.71
N LEU A 55 1.06 2.46 -3.84
CA LEU A 55 1.29 3.74 -3.17
C LEU A 55 1.53 3.53 -1.67
N ASP A 56 2.78 3.77 -1.24
CA ASP A 56 3.25 3.46 0.12
C ASP A 56 4.00 4.62 0.82
N ASP A 57 3.63 5.07 2.03
CA ASP A 57 2.26 5.24 2.57
C ASP A 57 1.63 6.49 1.91
N TRP A 58 0.32 6.52 1.65
CA TRP A 58 -0.33 7.68 0.97
C TRP A 58 -0.65 8.86 1.89
N CYS A 59 -0.78 8.64 3.21
CA CYS A 59 -1.09 9.67 4.18
C CYS A 59 -0.10 9.67 5.36
N PRO A 60 -0.02 10.76 6.15
CA PRO A 60 0.74 10.79 7.39
C PRO A 60 0.29 9.71 8.39
N SER A 61 1.22 9.29 9.27
CA SER A 61 0.93 8.31 10.33
C SER A 61 0.06 8.86 11.46
N SER A 62 -0.15 10.18 11.51
CA SER A 62 -0.91 10.89 12.53
C SER A 62 -1.60 12.13 11.94
N GLY A 63 -2.72 12.54 12.51
CA GLY A 63 -3.52 13.66 12.00
C GLY A 63 -4.40 13.30 10.81
N ARG A 64 -4.97 14.31 10.16
CA ARG A 64 -5.76 14.16 8.93
C ARG A 64 -4.84 14.07 7.72
N ALA A 65 -5.26 13.35 6.68
CA ALA A 65 -4.59 13.46 5.38
C ALA A 65 -4.69 14.91 4.85
N PRO A 66 -3.62 15.46 4.28
CA PRO A 66 -3.68 16.68 3.48
C PRO A 66 -4.73 16.57 2.37
N ALA A 67 -5.38 17.68 2.04
CA ALA A 67 -6.40 17.72 0.98
C ALA A 67 -5.82 17.25 -0.37
N ASP A 68 -4.62 17.71 -0.70
CA ASP A 68 -3.92 17.34 -1.93
C ASP A 68 -3.63 15.83 -2.00
N ASP A 69 -3.23 15.20 -0.89
CA ASP A 69 -3.01 13.76 -0.84
C ASP A 69 -4.32 12.98 -1.05
N LEU A 70 -5.41 13.45 -0.45
CA LEU A 70 -6.74 12.87 -0.63
C LEU A 70 -7.24 13.02 -2.07
N GLU A 71 -7.02 14.18 -2.70
CA GLU A 71 -7.33 14.42 -4.10
C GLU A 71 -6.52 13.49 -5.02
N ALA A 72 -5.22 13.37 -4.76
CA ALA A 72 -4.34 12.51 -5.54
C ALA A 72 -4.78 11.04 -5.50
N VAL A 73 -5.14 10.54 -4.32
CA VAL A 73 -5.63 9.17 -4.16
C VAL A 73 -6.97 8.97 -4.86
N ARG A 74 -7.91 9.92 -4.74
CA ARG A 74 -9.18 9.84 -5.46
C ARG A 74 -8.97 9.81 -6.98
N LYS A 75 -8.04 10.64 -7.48
CA LYS A 75 -7.68 10.65 -8.89
C LYS A 75 -7.05 9.33 -9.34
N LEU A 76 -6.19 8.72 -8.53
CA LEU A 76 -5.64 7.39 -8.82
C LEU A 76 -6.75 6.34 -8.90
N ILE A 77 -7.65 6.29 -7.92
CA ILE A 77 -8.77 5.35 -7.89
C ILE A 77 -9.65 5.50 -9.13
N SER A 78 -9.95 6.74 -9.55
CA SER A 78 -10.78 6.97 -10.74
C SER A 78 -10.07 6.66 -12.05
N SER A 79 -8.73 6.71 -12.09
CA SER A 79 -7.93 6.51 -13.30
C SER A 79 -7.49 5.06 -13.52
N THR A 80 -7.55 4.22 -12.48
CA THR A 80 -7.05 2.84 -12.48
C THR A 80 -8.12 1.81 -12.83
N GLY A 81 -9.11 2.18 -13.67
CA GLY A 81 -10.30 1.35 -13.92
C GLY A 81 -10.02 -0.10 -14.33
N ASN A 82 -8.94 -0.35 -15.08
CA ASN A 82 -8.49 -1.69 -15.46
C ASN A 82 -7.18 -2.11 -14.81
N THR A 83 -6.54 -1.28 -13.97
CA THR A 83 -5.22 -1.53 -13.40
C THR A 83 -5.31 -1.93 -11.93
N ARG A 84 -4.47 -2.85 -11.47
CA ARG A 84 -4.44 -3.23 -10.06
C ARG A 84 -3.84 -2.11 -9.22
N LEU A 85 -4.47 -1.80 -8.08
CA LEU A 85 -4.04 -0.72 -7.18
C LEU A 85 -3.95 -1.21 -5.73
N ILE A 86 -2.80 -0.97 -5.09
CA ILE A 86 -2.60 -1.15 -3.66
C ILE A 86 -2.27 0.21 -3.04
N LEU A 87 -3.05 0.60 -2.04
CA LEU A 87 -2.81 1.79 -1.23
C LEU A 87 -2.51 1.36 0.20
N THR A 88 -1.38 1.79 0.76
CA THR A 88 -1.06 1.49 2.17
C THR A 88 -1.22 2.74 3.04
N SER A 89 -1.71 2.51 4.25
CA SER A 89 -1.76 3.50 5.32
C SER A 89 -1.65 2.79 6.67
N LYS A 90 -1.32 3.54 7.71
CA LYS A 90 -1.34 2.99 9.07
C LYS A 90 -2.77 2.70 9.51
N ALA A 91 -2.97 1.57 10.20
CA ALA A 91 -4.22 1.27 10.88
C ALA A 91 -4.24 1.90 12.28
N TYR A 92 -5.44 2.14 12.81
CA TYR A 92 -5.66 2.46 14.21
C TYR A 92 -6.87 1.70 14.75
N GLU A 93 -6.83 1.37 16.03
CA GLU A 93 -7.99 0.79 16.71
C GLU A 93 -9.05 1.87 16.93
N SER A 94 -10.25 1.64 16.42
CA SER A 94 -11.33 2.62 16.51
C SER A 94 -12.11 2.45 17.81
N PRO A 95 -12.36 3.53 18.56
CA PRO A 95 -13.27 3.48 19.70
C PRO A 95 -14.75 3.54 19.27
N SER A 96 -15.06 3.51 17.97
CA SER A 96 -16.43 3.59 17.47
C SER A 96 -17.22 2.33 17.78
N SER A 97 -18.52 2.52 18.00
CA SER A 97 -19.48 1.43 18.25
C SER A 97 -20.04 0.81 16.97
N ASP A 98 -19.39 1.01 15.82
CA ASP A 98 -19.83 0.51 14.51
C ASP A 98 -19.39 -0.94 14.24
N GLY A 99 -18.79 -1.61 15.22
CA GLY A 99 -18.35 -3.00 15.13
C GLY A 99 -17.00 -3.18 14.40
N GLU A 100 -16.50 -2.15 13.73
CA GLU A 100 -15.24 -2.18 13.01
C GLU A 100 -14.08 -1.82 13.96
N LYS A 101 -13.37 -2.84 14.44
CA LYS A 101 -12.22 -2.66 15.35
C LYS A 101 -11.11 -1.81 14.73
N TRP A 102 -10.84 -1.98 13.44
CA TRP A 102 -9.72 -1.33 12.76
C TRP A 102 -10.22 -0.33 11.72
N LYS A 103 -9.55 0.82 11.67
CA LYS A 103 -9.76 1.82 10.61
C LYS A 103 -8.43 2.25 9.99
N SER A 104 -8.46 2.54 8.69
CA SER A 104 -7.33 3.12 7.96
C SER A 104 -7.19 4.59 8.32
N ARG A 105 -5.96 5.07 8.44
CA ARG A 105 -5.68 6.51 8.57
C ARG A 105 -5.98 7.24 7.26
N GLY A 106 -6.01 8.57 7.33
CA GLY A 106 -6.17 9.46 6.19
C GLY A 106 -7.63 9.87 5.96
N ALA A 107 -8.43 8.98 5.38
CA ALA A 107 -9.87 9.17 5.17
C ALA A 107 -10.54 7.82 4.83
N GLN A 108 -11.87 7.74 4.98
CA GLN A 108 -12.63 6.63 4.42
C GLN A 108 -12.69 6.80 2.89
N LEU A 109 -12.10 5.86 2.16
CA LEU A 109 -12.12 5.82 0.70
C LEU A 109 -13.18 4.82 0.24
N SER A 110 -14.08 5.25 -0.65
CA SER A 110 -15.09 4.36 -1.26
C SER A 110 -14.50 3.54 -2.41
N GLY A 111 -15.09 2.37 -2.67
CA GLY A 111 -14.73 1.54 -3.83
C GLY A 111 -13.46 0.71 -3.67
N LEU A 112 -12.92 0.63 -2.44
CA LEU A 112 -11.72 -0.16 -2.14
C LEU A 112 -12.04 -1.27 -1.15
N ARG A 113 -11.48 -2.45 -1.42
CA ARG A 113 -11.41 -3.55 -0.46
C ARG A 113 -10.44 -3.18 0.66
N GLN A 114 -10.87 -3.32 1.91
CA GLN A 114 -10.03 -3.10 3.08
C GLN A 114 -9.38 -4.42 3.51
N VAL A 115 -8.08 -4.39 3.76
CA VAL A 115 -7.28 -5.53 4.22
C VAL A 115 -6.35 -5.04 5.32
N TRP A 116 -6.25 -5.77 6.43
CA TRP A 116 -5.44 -5.39 7.57
C TRP A 116 -4.22 -6.28 7.69
N LEU A 117 -3.02 -5.69 7.71
CA LEU A 117 -1.79 -6.39 8.06
C LEU A 117 -1.31 -5.91 9.44
N LEU A 118 -1.60 -6.69 10.47
CA LEU A 118 -1.36 -6.32 11.86
C LEU A 118 -0.14 -7.07 12.41
N ARG A 119 0.56 -6.45 13.35
CA ARG A 119 1.61 -7.13 14.12
C ARG A 119 0.97 -7.87 15.29
N GLU A 120 1.41 -9.10 15.52
CA GLU A 120 1.03 -9.82 16.73
C GLU A 120 1.80 -9.28 17.95
N GLU A 121 1.09 -9.05 19.05
CA GLU A 121 1.71 -8.54 20.28
C GLU A 121 2.72 -9.55 20.84
N GLY A 122 3.83 -9.04 21.38
CA GLY A 122 4.89 -9.88 21.96
C GLY A 122 5.79 -10.59 20.94
N VAL A 123 5.41 -10.73 19.66
CA VAL A 123 6.20 -11.47 18.68
C VAL A 123 6.52 -10.63 17.44
N ARG A 124 7.75 -10.09 17.37
CA ARG A 124 8.16 -9.10 16.36
C ARG A 124 7.97 -9.53 14.91
N ASN A 125 8.10 -10.83 14.62
CA ASN A 125 8.12 -11.34 13.25
C ASN A 125 6.76 -11.88 12.80
N TYR A 126 5.79 -12.03 13.71
CA TYR A 126 4.47 -12.56 13.37
C TYR A 126 3.53 -11.43 12.96
N ARG A 127 2.70 -11.72 11.97
CA ARG A 127 1.67 -10.85 11.44
C ARG A 127 0.36 -11.59 11.33
N LYS A 128 -0.73 -10.85 11.42
CA LYS A 128 -2.07 -11.31 11.07
C LYS A 128 -2.55 -10.52 9.86
N LEU A 129 -2.87 -11.22 8.78
CA LEU A 129 -3.57 -10.66 7.62
C LEU A 129 -5.06 -10.92 7.79
N ILE A 130 -5.86 -9.86 7.86
CA ILE A 130 -7.32 -9.94 7.99
C ILE A 130 -7.93 -9.38 6.71
N ASP A 131 -8.73 -10.19 6.05
CA ASP A 131 -9.43 -9.84 4.82
C ASP A 131 -10.86 -10.33 4.90
N ARG A 132 -11.77 -9.39 5.21
CA ARG A 132 -13.15 -9.69 5.63
C ARG A 132 -13.11 -10.63 6.85
N ASP A 133 -13.75 -11.79 6.76
CA ASP A 133 -13.82 -12.79 7.84
C ASP A 133 -12.65 -13.79 7.81
N LEU A 134 -11.71 -13.66 6.85
CA LEU A 134 -10.55 -14.54 6.76
C LEU A 134 -9.37 -13.95 7.52
N GLU A 135 -8.89 -14.69 8.52
CA GLU A 135 -7.64 -14.40 9.21
C GLU A 135 -6.55 -15.39 8.77
N THR A 136 -5.40 -14.86 8.32
CA THR A 136 -4.20 -15.64 7.99
C THR A 136 -3.04 -15.21 8.85
N ASN A 137 -2.45 -16.15 9.58
CA ASN A 137 -1.22 -15.89 10.32
C ASN A 137 -0.02 -16.00 9.39
N LEU A 138 0.89 -15.03 9.50
CA LEU A 138 2.06 -14.91 8.65
C LEU A 138 3.31 -14.74 9.52
N VAL A 139 4.41 -15.36 9.12
CA VAL A 139 5.75 -15.08 9.67
C VAL A 139 6.54 -14.27 8.66
N LEU A 140 7.11 -13.16 9.11
CA LEU A 140 8.08 -12.38 8.34
C LEU A 140 9.48 -12.94 8.59
N ASN A 141 10.10 -13.47 7.54
CA ASN A 141 11.48 -13.91 7.54
C ASN A 141 12.33 -13.07 6.55
N GLN A 142 13.48 -13.58 6.14
CA GLN A 142 14.39 -12.88 5.21
C GLN A 142 13.85 -12.81 3.78
N THR A 143 13.09 -13.81 3.34
CA THR A 143 12.54 -13.88 1.97
C THR A 143 11.17 -13.22 1.83
N GLY A 144 10.52 -12.88 2.94
CA GLY A 144 9.24 -12.17 2.94
C GLY A 144 8.25 -12.73 3.96
N PHE A 145 6.96 -12.65 3.64
CA PHE A 145 5.91 -13.25 4.44
C PHE A 145 5.66 -14.70 3.97
N ILE A 146 5.62 -15.62 4.93
CA ILE A 146 5.20 -17.02 4.72
C ILE A 146 4.01 -17.32 5.63
N ALA A 147 3.15 -18.26 5.25
CA ALA A 147 2.11 -18.76 6.13
C ALA A 147 2.75 -19.37 7.40
N ALA A 148 2.22 -18.99 8.57
CA ALA A 148 2.67 -19.47 9.88
C ALA A 148 2.12 -20.87 10.18
#